data_AF-A0A3B0UIJ0-F1
#
_entry.id   AF-A0A3B0UIJ0-F1
#
_cell.length_a   1.000
_cell.length_b   1.000
_cell.length_c   1.000
_cell.angle_alpha   90.00
_cell.angle_beta   90.00
_cell.angle_gamma   90.00
#
_symmetry.space_group_name_H-M   'P 1'
#
loop_
_entity.id
_entity.type
_entity.pdbx_description
1 polymer ?
#
loop_
_entity_poly.entity_id
_entity_poly.type
_entity_poly.pdbx_seq_one_letter_code
_entity_poly.pdbx_strand_id
1 'polypeptide(L)'
;MKKSVLVLGLAALFFVSCGEKKKEEKMKPMMQQPMMQHNTATETKEADATSDTADSNVELGKKLFTEKTCATCHNPNMKVIGPSIKEINRIYSEKNGDIVKFLKEESKPIVDTDPGQVAIMKANLDGFVKNLSEDELAAIAAYMRSVK
;
A
#
# COMPACT_ATOMS: atom_id res chain seq x y z
N MET A 1 -56.35 -13.41 22.86
CA MET A 1 -57.31 -13.94 21.86
C MET A 1 -56.66 -13.91 20.48
N LYS A 2 -56.53 -15.08 19.83
CA LYS A 2 -56.51 -15.31 18.36
C LYS A 2 -55.35 -14.64 17.59
N LYS A 3 -54.19 -15.30 17.46
CA LYS A 3 -53.78 -16.20 16.35
C LYS A 3 -53.72 -15.51 14.97
N SER A 4 -52.53 -15.39 14.41
CA SER A 4 -52.21 -16.02 13.13
C SER A 4 -50.69 -16.05 12.90
N VAL A 5 -50.19 -17.28 12.86
CA VAL A 5 -48.86 -17.71 12.44
C VAL A 5 -48.99 -18.10 10.96
N LEU A 6 -48.07 -17.65 10.11
CA LEU A 6 -47.85 -18.28 8.80
C LEU A 6 -46.35 -18.54 8.65
N VAL A 7 -45.98 -19.79 8.90
CA VAL A 7 -44.71 -20.44 8.51
C VAL A 7 -44.89 -20.94 7.08
N LEU A 8 -43.88 -20.82 6.21
CA LEU A 8 -43.40 -21.89 5.32
C LEU A 8 -42.31 -21.38 4.38
N GLY A 9 -41.16 -22.05 4.35
CA GLY A 9 -40.14 -21.83 3.31
C GLY A 9 -38.74 -22.37 3.61
N LEU A 10 -38.63 -23.56 4.20
CA LEU A 10 -37.35 -24.29 4.32
C LEU A 10 -37.19 -25.16 3.05
N ALA A 11 -36.17 -24.88 2.24
CA ALA A 11 -35.77 -25.77 1.16
C ALA A 11 -34.28 -26.10 1.31
N ALA A 12 -34.01 -27.13 2.12
CA ALA A 12 -32.75 -27.87 2.08
C ALA A 12 -32.97 -29.07 1.15
N LEU A 13 -32.19 -29.16 0.08
CA LEU A 13 -32.08 -30.38 -0.73
C LEU A 13 -30.67 -30.96 -0.64
N PHE A 14 -30.68 -32.28 -0.65
CA PHE A 14 -29.73 -33.19 -0.04
C PHE A 14 -28.50 -33.49 -0.90
N PHE A 15 -27.50 -34.02 -0.18
CA PHE A 15 -26.23 -34.58 -0.63
C PHE A 15 -26.31 -35.79 -1.57
N VAL A 16 -25.14 -36.07 -2.17
CA VAL A 16 -24.56 -37.37 -2.56
C VAL A 16 -24.55 -37.69 -4.06
N SER A 17 -23.35 -37.70 -4.67
CA SER A 17 -22.84 -38.91 -5.33
C SER A 17 -21.31 -38.86 -5.55
N CYS A 18 -20.66 -39.99 -5.27
CA CYS A 18 -19.24 -40.31 -5.27
C CYS A 18 -18.73 -40.77 -6.66
N GLY A 19 -17.41 -40.68 -6.90
CA GLY A 19 -16.73 -41.38 -8.01
C GLY A 19 -15.24 -41.06 -8.17
N GLU A 20 -14.39 -42.01 -7.78
CA GLU A 20 -12.91 -42.04 -7.66
C GLU A 20 -12.05 -41.54 -8.85
N LYS A 21 -10.83 -41.01 -8.58
CA LYS A 21 -9.52 -41.65 -8.87
C LYS A 21 -8.28 -40.78 -8.57
N LYS A 22 -7.27 -41.48 -8.04
CA LYS A 22 -5.91 -41.13 -7.58
C LYS A 22 -5.05 -40.25 -8.53
N LYS A 23 -4.17 -39.42 -7.96
CA LYS A 23 -2.73 -39.71 -7.79
C LYS A 23 -2.01 -38.65 -6.95
N GLU A 24 -1.37 -39.13 -5.89
CA GLU A 24 -0.19 -38.51 -5.28
C GLU A 24 0.98 -38.51 -6.27
N GLU A 25 1.83 -37.48 -6.24
CA GLU A 25 3.27 -37.71 -6.31
C GLU A 25 4.01 -36.69 -5.44
N LYS A 26 4.89 -37.22 -4.62
CA LYS A 26 5.69 -36.57 -3.59
C LYS A 26 7.12 -36.93 -3.93
N MET A 27 8.01 -35.97 -4.18
CA MET A 27 9.45 -36.20 -4.01
C MET A 27 10.24 -34.88 -3.88
N LYS A 28 10.84 -34.69 -2.70
CA LYS A 28 12.08 -33.91 -2.45
C LYS A 28 13.29 -34.84 -2.76
N PRO A 29 14.58 -34.52 -2.49
CA PRO A 29 15.28 -33.26 -2.14
C PRO A 29 16.64 -33.05 -2.88
N MET A 30 17.41 -32.04 -2.44
CA MET A 30 18.88 -32.02 -2.27
C MET A 30 19.75 -31.51 -3.42
N MET A 31 20.52 -30.42 -3.19
CA MET A 31 21.96 -30.46 -2.89
C MET A 31 22.60 -29.06 -2.91
N GLN A 32 23.64 -28.93 -2.09
CA GLN A 32 24.40 -27.75 -1.69
C GLN A 32 25.75 -27.72 -2.43
N GLN A 33 26.12 -26.54 -2.98
CA GLN A 33 27.47 -25.95 -3.23
C GLN A 33 28.55 -26.74 -4.03
N PRO A 34 29.47 -26.08 -4.78
CA PRO A 34 30.61 -25.34 -4.21
C PRO A 34 31.02 -24.06 -4.97
N MET A 35 32.12 -23.50 -4.47
CA MET A 35 32.70 -22.17 -4.58
C MET A 35 33.62 -22.03 -5.82
N MET A 36 34.02 -20.79 -6.15
CA MET A 36 35.23 -20.30 -6.88
C MET A 36 34.80 -19.12 -7.79
N GLN A 37 35.03 -17.86 -7.41
CA GLN A 37 36.26 -17.05 -7.42
C GLN A 37 36.56 -16.34 -8.76
N HIS A 38 36.43 -15.01 -8.69
CA HIS A 38 37.22 -13.95 -9.34
C HIS A 38 37.26 -13.86 -10.89
N ASN A 39 36.66 -12.79 -11.40
CA ASN A 39 37.34 -11.87 -12.33
C ASN A 39 36.67 -10.49 -12.36
N THR A 40 37.45 -9.51 -11.94
CA THR A 40 37.28 -8.09 -12.27
C THR A 40 37.33 -7.89 -13.79
N ALA A 41 36.36 -7.18 -14.36
CA ALA A 41 36.57 -6.10 -15.32
C ALA A 41 35.22 -5.55 -15.79
N THR A 42 34.95 -4.32 -15.33
CA THR A 42 34.30 -3.21 -16.02
C THR A 42 33.63 -3.51 -17.36
N GLU A 43 32.30 -3.46 -17.40
CA GLU A 43 31.61 -2.87 -18.54
C GLU A 43 30.33 -2.19 -18.06
N THR A 44 30.29 -0.89 -18.33
CA THR A 44 29.22 0.06 -18.09
C THR A 44 27.93 -0.45 -18.74
N LYS A 45 26.96 -0.88 -17.93
CA LYS A 45 25.57 -1.05 -18.38
C LYS A 45 24.63 -0.52 -17.30
N GLU A 46 24.61 0.79 -17.18
CA GLU A 46 23.46 1.51 -16.62
C GLU A 46 22.31 1.47 -17.64
N ALA A 47 21.09 1.54 -17.12
CA ALA A 47 19.79 1.46 -17.80
C ALA A 47 19.27 0.03 -18.07
N ASP A 48 18.81 -0.62 -16.99
CA ASP A 48 17.58 -1.46 -17.04
C ASP A 48 17.05 -1.82 -15.63
N ALA A 49 17.90 -1.83 -14.59
CA ALA A 49 17.52 -2.28 -13.25
C ALA A 49 16.74 -1.26 -12.38
N THR A 50 16.47 -0.05 -12.90
CA THR A 50 15.83 1.04 -12.14
C THR A 50 14.30 1.07 -12.31
N SER A 51 13.74 0.53 -13.40
CA SER A 51 12.29 0.56 -13.63
C SER A 51 11.56 -0.38 -12.67
N ASP A 52 12.00 -1.64 -12.57
CA ASP A 52 11.34 -2.66 -11.75
C ASP A 52 11.30 -2.30 -10.26
N THR A 53 12.34 -1.63 -9.77
CA THR A 53 12.44 -1.19 -8.37
C THR A 53 11.63 0.08 -8.11
N ALA A 54 11.55 1.02 -9.05
CA ALA A 54 10.71 2.20 -8.95
C ALA A 54 9.21 1.83 -9.00
N ASP A 55 8.83 0.94 -9.92
CA ASP A 55 7.46 0.46 -10.09
C ASP A 55 7.01 -0.37 -8.87
N SER A 56 7.87 -1.26 -8.35
CA SER A 56 7.61 -2.01 -7.11
C SER A 56 7.35 -1.10 -5.89
N ASN A 57 8.09 0.01 -5.78
CA ASN A 57 7.90 0.97 -4.71
C ASN A 57 6.56 1.73 -4.81
N VAL A 58 6.07 1.98 -6.04
CA VAL A 58 4.76 2.61 -6.26
C VAL A 58 3.62 1.66 -5.90
N GLU A 59 3.71 0.38 -6.24
CA GLU A 59 2.69 -0.61 -5.89
C GLU A 59 2.59 -0.83 -4.38
N LEU A 60 3.74 -0.97 -3.70
CA LEU A 60 3.79 -1.04 -2.23
C LEU A 60 3.18 0.23 -1.61
N GLY A 61 3.56 1.41 -2.13
CA GLY A 61 3.02 2.68 -1.69
C GLY A 61 1.51 2.77 -1.81
N LYS A 62 0.94 2.31 -2.93
CA LYS A 62 -0.50 2.28 -3.16
C LYS A 62 -1.23 1.35 -2.18
N LYS A 63 -0.66 0.17 -1.93
CA LYS A 63 -1.18 -0.79 -0.95
C LYS A 63 -1.19 -0.17 0.45
N LEU A 64 -0.06 0.37 0.90
CA LEU A 64 0.06 1.02 2.20
C LEU A 64 -0.89 2.21 2.34
N PHE A 65 -0.98 3.06 1.31
CA PHE A 65 -1.87 4.22 1.30
C PHE A 65 -3.35 3.82 1.46
N THR A 66 -3.73 2.65 0.96
CA THR A 66 -5.10 2.11 1.08
C THR A 66 -5.31 1.44 2.44
N GLU A 67 -4.39 0.57 2.86
CA GLU A 67 -4.47 -0.19 4.12
C GLU A 67 -4.37 0.71 5.36
N LYS A 68 -3.58 1.78 5.27
CA LYS A 68 -3.46 2.81 6.31
C LYS A 68 -4.51 3.90 6.17
N THR A 69 -5.58 3.62 5.41
CA THR A 69 -6.78 4.44 5.24
C THR A 69 -6.55 5.88 4.74
N CYS A 70 -5.36 6.20 4.21
CA CYS A 70 -5.04 7.53 3.67
C CYS A 70 -6.02 7.93 2.54
N ALA A 71 -6.44 6.95 1.73
CA ALA A 71 -7.39 7.14 0.63
C ALA A 71 -8.80 7.59 1.08
N THR A 72 -9.16 7.44 2.36
CA THR A 72 -10.45 7.90 2.88
C THR A 72 -10.53 9.43 2.94
N CYS A 73 -9.39 10.09 3.16
CA CYS A 73 -9.31 11.54 3.31
C CYS A 73 -8.63 12.22 2.10
N HIS A 74 -7.75 11.51 1.40
CA HIS A 74 -6.95 12.05 0.30
C HIS A 74 -7.33 11.40 -1.03
N ASN A 75 -8.28 12.04 -1.72
CA ASN A 75 -8.66 11.64 -3.06
C ASN A 75 -7.60 12.12 -4.09
N PRO A 76 -7.41 11.41 -5.22
CA PRO A 76 -6.47 11.85 -6.25
C PRO A 76 -6.70 13.28 -6.77
N ASN A 77 -7.96 13.65 -7.03
CA ASN A 77 -8.29 14.82 -7.84
C ASN A 77 -8.94 15.97 -7.06
N MET A 78 -9.63 15.69 -5.96
CA MET A 78 -10.44 16.69 -5.26
C MET A 78 -10.24 16.64 -3.74
N LYS A 79 -10.42 17.79 -3.08
CA LYS A 79 -10.47 17.83 -1.62
C LYS A 79 -11.76 17.15 -1.15
N VAL A 80 -11.65 16.22 -0.20
CA VAL A 80 -12.80 15.58 0.45
C VAL A 80 -12.81 15.91 1.94
N ILE A 81 -11.86 15.34 2.69
CA ILE A 81 -11.57 15.70 4.07
C ILE A 81 -10.21 16.41 4.07
N GLY A 82 -9.19 15.70 3.58
CA GLY A 82 -7.87 16.26 3.30
C GLY A 82 -7.75 16.81 1.88
N PRO A 83 -6.67 17.56 1.60
CA PRO A 83 -6.34 18.03 0.25
C PRO A 83 -6.17 16.85 -0.72
N SER A 84 -6.39 17.10 -2.01
CA SER A 84 -6.18 16.08 -3.03
C SER A 84 -4.70 15.72 -3.17
N ILE A 85 -4.40 14.51 -3.64
CA ILE A 85 -3.01 14.08 -3.87
C ILE A 85 -2.33 15.00 -4.88
N LYS A 86 -3.04 15.41 -5.94
CA LYS A 86 -2.52 16.38 -6.92
C LYS A 86 -2.16 17.72 -6.31
N GLU A 87 -2.99 18.24 -5.42
CA GLU A 87 -2.73 19.51 -4.75
C GLU A 87 -1.53 19.40 -3.79
N ILE A 88 -1.43 18.29 -3.06
CA ILE A 88 -0.26 17.98 -2.24
C ILE A 88 1.00 17.97 -3.13
N ASN A 89 1.00 17.21 -4.22
CA ASN A 89 2.14 17.12 -5.12
C ASN A 89 2.54 18.47 -5.70
N ARG A 90 1.57 19.28 -6.13
CA ARG A 90 1.79 20.63 -6.66
C ARG A 90 2.52 21.51 -5.64
N ILE A 91 1.98 21.62 -4.43
CA ILE A 91 2.56 22.48 -3.38
C ILE A 91 3.93 21.98 -2.92
N TYR A 92 4.12 20.66 -2.77
CA TYR A 92 5.40 20.10 -2.38
C TYR A 92 6.47 20.32 -3.46
N SER A 93 6.10 20.26 -4.74
CA SER A 93 6.99 20.64 -5.84
C SER A 93 7.34 22.14 -5.80
N GLU A 94 6.34 23.02 -5.71
CA GLU A 94 6.53 24.48 -5.68
C GLU A 94 7.38 24.96 -4.50
N LYS A 95 7.26 24.29 -3.34
CA LYS A 95 7.95 24.67 -2.10
C LYS A 95 9.22 23.86 -1.84
N ASN A 96 9.62 22.98 -2.75
CA ASN A 96 10.73 22.02 -2.55
C ASN A 96 10.58 21.25 -1.22
N GLY A 97 9.35 20.85 -0.90
CA GLY A 97 9.02 20.11 0.31
C GLY A 97 9.36 18.63 0.21
N ASP A 98 9.52 17.99 1.37
CA ASP A 98 9.75 16.54 1.46
C ASP A 98 8.61 15.88 2.25
N ILE A 99 7.78 15.10 1.54
CA ILE A 99 6.63 14.40 2.13
C ILE A 99 7.10 13.44 3.23
N VAL A 100 8.24 12.78 3.08
CA VAL A 100 8.74 11.84 4.08
C VAL A 100 9.10 12.58 5.37
N LYS A 101 9.77 13.73 5.27
CA LYS A 101 10.05 14.58 6.44
C LYS A 101 8.77 15.04 7.14
N PHE A 102 7.72 15.37 6.40
CA PHE A 102 6.43 15.72 7.00
C PHE A 102 5.81 14.52 7.73
N LEU A 103 5.80 13.34 7.11
CA LEU A 103 5.26 12.11 7.73
C LEU A 103 6.04 11.67 8.97
N LYS A 104 7.33 12.02 9.05
CA LYS A 104 8.20 11.83 10.23
C LYS A 104 8.12 12.96 11.26
N GLU A 105 7.28 13.98 11.01
CA GLU A 105 7.16 15.17 11.86
C GLU A 105 8.42 16.04 11.95
N GLU A 106 9.33 15.91 11.00
CA GLU A 106 10.56 16.71 10.89
C GLU A 106 10.33 18.03 10.14
N SER A 107 9.12 18.26 9.62
CA SER A 107 8.74 19.51 8.96
C SER A 107 7.29 19.90 9.26
N LYS A 108 7.01 21.20 9.14
CA LYS A 108 5.68 21.77 9.37
C LYS A 108 4.74 21.48 8.18
N PRO A 109 3.42 21.42 8.39
CA PRO A 109 2.46 21.32 7.29
C PRO A 109 2.57 22.55 6.38
N ILE A 110 2.60 22.32 5.05
CA ILE A 110 2.76 23.37 4.03
C ILE A 110 1.56 23.48 3.06
N VAL A 111 0.61 22.55 3.14
CA VAL A 111 -0.56 22.42 2.23
C VAL A 111 -1.80 22.98 2.89
N ASP A 112 -2.35 22.28 3.88
CA ASP A 112 -3.47 22.75 4.70
C ASP A 112 -2.93 23.12 6.08
N THR A 113 -2.96 24.41 6.40
CA THR A 113 -2.42 24.97 7.65
C THR A 113 -3.50 25.42 8.61
N ASP A 114 -4.77 25.13 8.33
CA ASP A 114 -5.85 25.35 9.28
C ASP A 114 -5.59 24.52 10.55
N PRO A 115 -5.65 25.10 11.76
CA PRO A 115 -5.35 24.38 13.01
C PRO A 115 -6.18 23.10 13.20
N GLY A 116 -7.43 23.08 12.75
CA GLY A 116 -8.30 21.91 12.82
C GLY A 116 -7.83 20.80 11.88
N GLN A 117 -7.49 21.13 10.63
CA GLN A 117 -6.94 20.17 9.67
C GLN A 117 -5.57 19.62 10.09
N VAL A 118 -4.72 20.50 10.63
CA VAL A 118 -3.42 20.09 11.17
C VAL A 118 -3.61 19.13 12.34
N ALA A 119 -4.55 19.38 13.26
CA ALA A 119 -4.84 18.48 14.37
C ALA A 119 -5.35 17.10 13.90
N ILE A 120 -6.22 17.07 12.88
CA ILE A 120 -6.71 15.82 12.29
C ILE A 120 -5.56 15.03 11.66
N MET A 121 -4.71 15.67 10.86
CA MET A 121 -3.57 14.98 10.25
C MET A 121 -2.57 14.51 11.32
N LYS A 122 -2.29 15.34 12.33
CA LYS A 122 -1.40 15.01 13.45
C LYS A 122 -1.85 13.75 14.19
N ALA A 123 -3.15 13.56 14.40
CA ALA A 123 -3.67 12.34 15.01
C ALA A 123 -3.35 11.07 14.19
N ASN A 124 -3.30 11.16 12.86
CA ASN A 124 -2.87 10.04 12.00
C ASN A 124 -1.35 9.82 12.10
N LEU A 125 -0.58 10.90 12.17
CA LEU A 125 0.87 10.87 12.37
C LEU A 125 1.22 10.14 13.69
N ASP A 126 0.58 10.55 14.78
CA ASP A 126 0.71 9.97 16.12
C ASP A 126 0.13 8.57 16.25
N GLY A 127 -0.84 8.22 15.41
CA GLY A 127 -1.55 6.96 15.47
C GLY A 127 -0.77 5.84 14.83
N PHE A 128 -0.75 5.81 13.50
CA PHE A 128 -0.23 4.67 12.73
C PHE A 128 0.96 5.01 11.85
N VAL A 129 1.15 6.27 11.43
CA VAL A 129 2.25 6.62 10.51
C VAL A 129 3.60 6.50 11.20
N LYS A 130 3.72 6.88 12.48
CA LYS A 130 4.96 6.72 13.27
C LYS A 130 5.46 5.28 13.40
N ASN A 131 4.62 4.29 13.10
CA ASN A 131 4.97 2.87 13.17
C ASN A 131 5.42 2.31 11.81
N LEU A 132 5.44 3.12 10.76
CA LEU A 132 5.92 2.75 9.43
C LEU A 132 7.44 2.89 9.35
N SER A 133 8.09 1.97 8.64
CA SER A 133 9.52 2.07 8.36
C SER A 133 9.83 3.21 7.38
N GLU A 134 11.10 3.59 7.27
CA GLU A 134 11.52 4.61 6.30
C GLU A 134 11.21 4.20 4.86
N ASP A 135 11.39 2.92 4.53
CA ASP A 135 11.07 2.36 3.20
C ASP A 135 9.57 2.40 2.92
N GLU A 136 8.74 2.10 3.92
CA GLU A 136 7.28 2.18 3.80
C GLU A 136 6.81 3.63 3.57
N LEU A 137 7.40 4.60 4.29
CA LEU A 137 7.13 6.02 4.09
C LEU A 137 7.59 6.49 2.71
N ALA A 138 8.76 6.05 2.25
CA ALA A 138 9.29 6.35 0.93
C ALA A 138 8.38 5.78 -0.18
N ALA A 139 7.88 4.54 0.00
CA ALA A 139 6.93 3.91 -0.92
C ALA A 139 5.62 4.70 -0.99
N ILE A 140 5.04 5.09 0.16
CA ILE A 140 3.85 5.96 0.20
C ILE A 140 4.08 7.26 -0.58
N ALA A 141 5.22 7.93 -0.34
CA ALA A 141 5.55 9.16 -1.05
C ALA A 141 5.75 8.92 -2.57
N ALA A 142 6.34 7.79 -2.97
CA ALA A 142 6.48 7.40 -4.37
C ALA A 142 5.12 7.22 -5.05
N TYR A 143 4.19 6.50 -4.39
CA TYR A 143 2.82 6.38 -4.88
C TYR A 143 2.13 7.73 -5.01
N MET A 144 2.20 8.60 -4.00
CA MET A 144 1.62 9.93 -4.07
C MET A 144 2.14 10.70 -5.29
N ARG A 145 3.46 10.72 -5.51
CA ARG A 145 4.10 11.39 -6.67
C ARG A 145 3.68 10.81 -8.02
N SER A 146 3.32 9.53 -8.09
CA SER A 146 2.83 8.90 -9.34
C SER A 146 1.46 9.41 -9.77
N VAL A 147 0.69 10.03 -8.86
CA VAL A 147 -0.63 10.61 -9.16
C VAL A 147 -0.45 11.99 -9.81
N LYS A 148 -0.68 12.04 -11.13
CA LYS A 148 -0.62 13.24 -11.99
C LYS A 148 -1.98 13.84 -12.21
#